data_AF-A0A7W7GDL0-F1
#
_entry.id   AF-A0A7W7GDL0-F1
#
_cell.length_a   1.000
_cell.length_b   1.000
_cell.length_c   1.000
_cell.angle_alpha   90.00
_cell.angle_beta   90.00
_cell.angle_gamma   90.00
#
_symmetry.space_group_name_H-M   'P 1'
#
loop_
_entity.id
_entity.type
_entity.pdbx_description
1 polymer ?
#
loop_
_entity_poly.entity_id
_entity_poly.type
_entity_poly.pdbx_seq_one_letter_code
_entity_poly.pdbx_strand_id
1 'polypeptide(L)'
;MARAQGDGWTVQMVATPSALDFIDVPALERQTGRPVKSRYRTPNEPKPPRADAIIVAPATYNTVNKFAQGIADTYALGLLAEAPGLGIPVVVMALVNSALAQRAPFRRSVEELRAEGVHVILGPEESPTANGPTAPYPWHLALAALRTTDPRAPR
;
A
#
# COMPACT_ATOMS: atom_id res chain seq x y z
N MET A 1 5.65 -7.53 -6.72
CA MET A 1 5.55 -8.92 -6.21
C MET A 1 6.79 -9.74 -6.50
N ALA A 2 7.12 -10.07 -7.77
CA ALA A 2 8.29 -10.90 -8.09
C ALA A 2 9.61 -10.43 -7.43
N ARG A 3 9.86 -9.11 -7.38
CA ARG A 3 11.02 -8.54 -6.67
C ARG A 3 10.99 -8.82 -5.16
N ALA A 4 9.86 -8.54 -4.50
CA ALA A 4 9.69 -8.82 -3.08
C ALA A 4 9.86 -10.33 -2.77
N GLN A 5 9.30 -11.20 -3.61
CA GLN A 5 9.47 -12.66 -3.48
C GLN A 5 10.93 -13.08 -3.71
N GLY A 6 11.63 -12.47 -4.67
CA GLY A 6 13.06 -12.67 -4.89
C GLY A 6 13.91 -12.23 -3.69
N ASP A 7 13.46 -11.22 -2.97
CA ASP A 7 14.03 -10.75 -1.71
C ASP A 7 13.58 -11.62 -0.50
N GLY A 8 12.90 -12.76 -0.72
CA GLY A 8 12.50 -13.68 0.36
C GLY A 8 11.21 -13.32 1.11
N TRP A 9 10.49 -12.28 0.70
CA TRP A 9 9.21 -11.94 1.31
C TRP A 9 8.09 -12.91 0.92
N THR A 10 7.31 -13.34 1.90
CA THR A 10 5.99 -13.92 1.64
C THR A 10 4.98 -12.81 1.39
N VAL A 11 4.38 -12.75 0.20
CA VAL A 11 3.52 -11.64 -0.21
C VAL A 11 2.04 -12.01 -0.10
N GLN A 12 1.28 -11.22 0.67
CA GLN A 12 -0.18 -11.28 0.73
C GLN A 12 -0.78 -10.06 0.01
N MET A 13 -1.60 -10.29 -1.02
CA MET A 13 -2.29 -9.22 -1.72
C MET A 13 -3.56 -8.81 -0.98
N VAL A 14 -3.74 -7.51 -0.80
CA VAL A 14 -4.97 -6.90 -0.30
C VAL A 14 -5.40 -5.84 -1.31
N ALA A 15 -6.64 -5.93 -1.78
CA ALA A 15 -7.23 -5.00 -2.72
C ALA A 15 -8.43 -4.28 -2.08
N THR A 16 -8.54 -2.97 -2.30
CA THR A 16 -9.81 -2.27 -2.00
C THR A 16 -10.89 -2.77 -2.97
N PRO A 17 -12.19 -2.65 -2.64
CA PRO A 17 -13.26 -3.04 -3.57
C PRO A 17 -13.10 -2.41 -4.96
N SER A 18 -12.78 -1.11 -5.02
CA SER A 18 -12.54 -0.40 -6.29
C SER A 18 -11.29 -0.88 -7.04
N ALA A 19 -10.29 -1.45 -6.37
CA ALA A 19 -9.08 -1.94 -7.04
C ALA A 19 -9.30 -3.29 -7.75
N LEU A 20 -10.33 -4.05 -7.36
CA LEU A 20 -10.63 -5.36 -7.97
C LEU A 20 -10.93 -5.25 -9.47
N ASP A 21 -11.51 -4.15 -9.92
CA ASP A 21 -11.85 -3.91 -11.33
C ASP A 21 -10.62 -3.64 -12.21
N PHE A 22 -9.45 -3.40 -11.61
CA PHE A 22 -8.22 -3.00 -12.31
C PHE A 22 -7.10 -4.05 -12.23
N ILE A 23 -7.34 -5.19 -11.59
CA ILE A 23 -6.32 -6.22 -11.37
C ILE A 23 -6.79 -7.59 -11.87
N ASP A 24 -5.86 -8.36 -12.42
CA ASP A 24 -6.09 -9.77 -12.75
C ASP A 24 -5.93 -10.62 -11.47
N VAL A 25 -7.02 -10.78 -10.72
CA VAL A 25 -7.02 -11.56 -9.46
C VAL A 25 -6.48 -12.98 -9.67
N PRO A 26 -6.96 -13.79 -10.64
CA PRO A 26 -6.41 -15.13 -10.87
C PRO A 26 -4.91 -15.16 -11.17
N ALA A 27 -4.36 -14.19 -11.91
CA ALA A 27 -2.92 -14.11 -12.14
C ALA A 27 -2.15 -13.78 -10.85
N LEU A 28 -2.65 -12.84 -10.04
CA LEU A 28 -2.04 -12.47 -8.76
C LEU A 28 -2.03 -13.62 -7.76
N GLU A 29 -3.12 -14.38 -7.68
CA GLU A 29 -3.22 -15.54 -6.79
C GLU A 29 -2.27 -16.66 -7.23
N ARG A 30 -2.19 -16.94 -8.54
CA ARG A 30 -1.21 -17.90 -9.08
C ARG A 30 0.24 -17.47 -8.80
N GLN A 31 0.55 -16.19 -8.94
CA GLN A 31 1.90 -15.67 -8.71
C GLN A 31 2.30 -15.70 -7.23
N THR A 32 1.36 -15.41 -6.33
CA THR A 32 1.66 -15.30 -4.88
C THR A 32 1.43 -16.60 -4.13
N GLY A 33 0.70 -17.56 -4.72
CA GLY A 33 0.25 -18.78 -4.04
C GLY A 33 -0.74 -18.51 -2.90
N ARG A 34 -1.35 -17.32 -2.86
CA ARG A 34 -2.23 -16.86 -1.79
C ARG A 34 -3.44 -16.13 -2.38
N PRO A 35 -4.63 -16.25 -1.75
CA PRO A 35 -5.81 -15.56 -2.24
C PRO A 35 -5.69 -14.05 -2.09
N VAL A 36 -6.20 -13.28 -3.05
CA VAL A 36 -6.33 -11.82 -2.92
C VAL A 36 -7.44 -11.53 -1.92
N LYS A 37 -7.15 -10.70 -0.90
CA LYS A 37 -8.13 -10.34 0.13
C LYS A 37 -8.74 -8.96 -0.16
N SER A 38 -10.06 -8.84 -0.08
CA SER A 38 -10.76 -7.54 -0.18
C SER A 38 -11.80 -7.30 0.92
N ARG A 39 -12.10 -8.32 1.71
CA ARG A 39 -13.07 -8.30 2.79
C ARG A 39 -12.50 -8.91 4.06
N TYR A 40 -13.12 -8.57 5.18
CA TYR A 40 -12.88 -9.26 6.44
C TYR A 40 -13.22 -10.74 6.33
N ARG A 41 -12.48 -11.54 7.10
CA ARG A 41 -12.74 -12.97 7.24
C ARG A 41 -14.13 -13.21 7.83
N THR A 42 -14.76 -14.32 7.44
CA THR A 42 -15.90 -14.85 8.18
C THR A 42 -15.42 -15.56 9.46
N PRO A 43 -16.29 -15.83 10.46
CA PRO A 43 -15.88 -16.49 11.70
C PRO A 43 -15.15 -17.82 11.51
N ASN A 44 -15.51 -18.57 10.46
CA ASN A 44 -14.98 -19.90 10.15
C ASN A 44 -13.69 -19.86 9.32
N GLU A 45 -13.30 -18.68 8.82
CA GLU A 45 -12.04 -18.52 8.11
C GLU A 45 -10.88 -18.30 9.09
N PRO A 46 -9.71 -18.91 8.82
CA PRO A 46 -8.53 -18.78 9.68
C PRO A 46 -8.09 -17.31 9.77
N LYS A 47 -7.57 -16.93 10.93
CA LYS A 47 -6.99 -15.60 11.12
C LYS A 47 -5.72 -15.50 10.25
N PRO A 48 -5.59 -14.48 9.38
CA PRO A 48 -4.35 -14.30 8.64
C PRO A 48 -3.21 -13.97 9.60
N PRO A 49 -1.96 -14.37 9.27
CA PRO A 49 -0.80 -13.94 10.04
C PRO A 49 -0.70 -12.41 10.00
N ARG A 50 -0.12 -11.83 11.05
CA ARG A 50 0.22 -10.41 11.07
C ARG A 50 1.28 -10.14 10.00
N ALA A 51 1.15 -9.02 9.29
CA ALA A 51 2.17 -8.58 8.35
C ALA A 51 3.37 -8.01 9.10
N ASP A 52 4.59 -8.36 8.67
CA ASP A 52 5.81 -7.74 9.20
C ASP A 52 6.01 -6.32 8.68
N ALA A 53 5.48 -6.01 7.49
CA ALA A 53 5.48 -4.69 6.87
C ALA A 53 4.34 -4.56 5.85
N ILE A 54 3.95 -3.33 5.51
CA ILE A 54 2.90 -3.02 4.54
C ILE A 54 3.39 -2.03 3.49
N ILE A 55 3.12 -2.32 2.22
CA ILE A 55 3.23 -1.36 1.11
C ILE A 55 1.84 -1.06 0.57
N VAL A 56 1.50 0.23 0.46
CA VAL A 56 0.27 0.70 -0.19
C VAL A 56 0.64 1.31 -1.53
N ALA A 57 0.30 0.63 -2.62
CA ALA A 57 0.71 1.03 -3.96
C ALA A 57 -0.22 0.51 -5.07
N PRO A 58 -0.73 1.39 -5.97
CA PRO A 58 -0.76 2.84 -5.81
C PRO A 58 -1.72 3.26 -4.68
N ALA A 59 -1.34 4.25 -3.88
CA ALA A 59 -2.23 4.88 -2.91
C ALA A 59 -2.92 6.10 -3.53
N THR A 60 -4.24 6.04 -3.64
CA THR A 60 -5.05 7.13 -4.20
C THR A 60 -5.21 8.28 -3.21
N TYR A 61 -5.62 9.46 -3.70
CA TYR A 61 -6.00 10.59 -2.86
C TYR A 61 -7.01 10.18 -1.77
N ASN A 62 -8.02 9.37 -2.13
CA ASN A 62 -9.03 8.90 -1.20
C ASN A 62 -8.43 8.00 -0.11
N THR A 63 -7.57 7.05 -0.49
CA THR A 63 -6.90 6.14 0.46
C THR A 63 -6.01 6.90 1.43
N VAL A 64 -5.20 7.86 0.94
CA VAL A 64 -4.28 8.64 1.79
C VAL A 64 -5.06 9.47 2.81
N ASN A 65 -6.07 10.22 2.39
CA ASN A 65 -6.85 11.05 3.31
C ASN A 65 -7.65 10.20 4.32
N LYS A 66 -8.24 9.08 3.89
CA LYS A 66 -8.96 8.19 4.80
C LYS A 66 -8.04 7.57 5.85
N PHE A 67 -6.85 7.15 5.43
CA PHE A 67 -5.87 6.59 6.34
C PHE A 67 -5.44 7.61 7.40
N ALA A 68 -5.03 8.81 6.98
CA ALA A 68 -4.60 9.88 7.90
C ALA A 68 -5.69 10.28 8.92
N GLN A 69 -6.97 10.14 8.54
CA GLN A 69 -8.10 10.53 9.37
C GLN A 69 -8.72 9.35 10.13
N GLY A 70 -8.08 8.17 10.12
CA GLY A 70 -8.55 6.98 10.85
C GLY A 70 -9.83 6.34 10.29
N ILE A 71 -10.22 6.63 9.05
CA ILE A 71 -11.42 6.05 8.42
C ILE A 71 -11.12 4.63 7.96
N ALA A 72 -11.77 3.64 8.57
CA ALA A 72 -11.54 2.21 8.36
C ALA A 72 -12.69 1.49 7.62
N ASP A 73 -13.21 2.08 6.54
CA ASP A 73 -14.41 1.61 5.83
C ASP A 73 -14.16 0.54 4.75
N THR A 74 -12.91 0.10 4.60
CA THR A 74 -12.54 -1.06 3.76
C THR A 74 -11.63 -1.97 4.55
N TYR A 75 -11.52 -3.24 4.14
CA TYR A 75 -10.59 -4.18 4.77
C TYR A 75 -9.14 -3.65 4.74
N ALA A 76 -8.71 -3.07 3.62
CA ALA A 76 -7.38 -2.47 3.49
C ALA A 76 -7.18 -1.31 4.49
N LEU A 77 -8.15 -0.40 4.63
CA LEU A 77 -8.06 0.71 5.57
C LEU A 77 -8.12 0.25 7.04
N GLY A 78 -8.82 -0.84 7.34
CA GLY A 78 -8.79 -1.46 8.67
C GLY A 78 -7.40 -1.95 9.05
N LEU A 79 -6.68 -2.62 8.13
CA LEU A 79 -5.29 -3.02 8.35
C LEU A 79 -4.36 -1.82 8.52
N LEU A 80 -4.59 -0.75 7.75
CA LEU A 80 -3.77 0.47 7.84
C LEU A 80 -4.01 1.20 9.15
N ALA A 81 -5.25 1.29 9.63
CA ALA A 81 -5.59 2.00 10.87
C ALA A 81 -4.91 1.40 12.11
N GLU A 82 -4.68 0.07 12.16
CA GLU A 82 -3.99 -0.57 13.28
C GLU A 82 -2.46 -0.58 13.14
N ALA A 83 -1.93 -0.52 11.91
CA ALA A 83 -0.52 -0.77 11.63
C ALA A 83 0.46 0.15 12.39
N PRO A 84 0.28 1.50 12.40
CA PRO A 84 1.14 2.39 13.17
C PRO A 84 1.15 2.06 14.67
N GLY A 85 -0.03 1.83 15.27
CA GLY A 85 -0.16 1.48 16.69
C GLY A 85 0.43 0.12 17.05
N LEU A 86 0.56 -0.78 16.07
CA LEU A 86 1.22 -2.08 16.21
C LEU A 86 2.73 -2.03 15.91
N GLY A 87 3.28 -0.86 15.55
CA GLY A 87 4.68 -0.72 15.13
C GLY A 87 5.01 -1.44 13.83
N ILE A 88 4.02 -1.70 12.97
CA ILE A 88 4.22 -2.33 11.66
C ILE A 88 4.68 -1.23 10.69
N PRO A 89 5.87 -1.36 10.07
CA PRO A 89 6.33 -0.39 9.08
C PRO A 89 5.38 -0.30 7.88
N VAL A 90 4.94 0.92 7.56
CA VAL A 90 4.06 1.21 6.43
C VAL A 90 4.76 2.13 5.46
N VAL A 91 4.83 1.73 4.19
CA VAL A 91 5.27 2.58 3.07
C VAL A 91 4.09 2.86 2.16
N VAL A 92 3.79 4.13 1.94
CA VAL A 92 2.71 4.59 1.07
C VAL A 92 3.34 5.18 -0.19
N MET A 93 3.02 4.62 -1.35
CA MET A 93 3.36 5.20 -2.64
C MET A 93 2.16 5.94 -3.19
N ALA A 94 2.07 7.24 -2.91
CA ALA A 94 0.96 8.07 -3.36
C ALA A 94 1.05 8.33 -4.86
N LEU A 95 -0.05 8.07 -5.57
CA LEU A 95 -0.21 8.40 -6.99
C LEU A 95 -1.48 9.23 -7.15
N VAL A 96 -1.30 10.54 -7.30
CA VAL A 96 -2.37 11.54 -7.42
C VAL A 96 -2.02 12.51 -8.55
N ASN A 97 -3.03 13.08 -9.20
CA ASN A 97 -2.81 14.15 -10.17
C ASN A 97 -2.44 15.47 -9.47
N SER A 98 -1.88 16.42 -10.22
CA SER A 98 -1.41 17.72 -9.73
C SER A 98 -2.52 18.52 -9.02
N ALA A 99 -3.74 18.51 -9.57
CA ALA A 99 -4.89 19.18 -8.95
C ALA A 99 -5.20 18.64 -7.54
N LEU A 100 -5.14 17.32 -7.35
CA LEU A 100 -5.35 16.67 -6.06
C LEU A 100 -4.15 16.83 -5.12
N ALA A 101 -2.92 16.83 -5.64
CA ALA A 101 -1.70 17.04 -4.86
C ALA A 101 -1.66 18.43 -4.21
N GLN A 102 -2.18 19.45 -4.89
CA GLN A 102 -2.20 20.84 -4.40
C GLN A 102 -3.27 21.10 -3.32
N ARG A 103 -4.21 20.17 -3.10
CA ARG A 103 -5.27 20.31 -2.11
C ARG A 103 -4.70 20.30 -0.69
N ALA A 104 -5.10 21.29 0.12
CA ALA A 104 -4.69 21.37 1.53
C ALA A 104 -5.00 20.10 2.36
N PRO A 105 -6.16 19.41 2.20
CA PRO A 105 -6.40 18.14 2.86
C PRO A 105 -5.32 17.08 2.61
N PHE A 106 -4.91 16.89 1.35
CA PHE A 106 -3.90 15.88 1.00
C PHE A 106 -2.54 16.18 1.61
N ARG A 107 -2.10 17.45 1.53
CA ARG A 107 -0.82 17.85 2.13
C ARG A 107 -0.81 17.61 3.65
N ARG A 108 -1.90 17.98 4.35
CA ARG A 108 -2.05 17.70 5.78
C ARG A 108 -2.04 16.21 6.07
N SER A 109 -2.78 15.41 5.31
CA SER A 109 -2.78 13.95 5.50
C SER A 109 -1.40 13.32 5.27
N VAL A 110 -0.62 13.80 4.31
CA VAL A 110 0.76 13.34 4.11
C VAL A 110 1.64 13.70 5.31
N GLU A 111 1.52 14.92 5.83
CA GLU A 111 2.26 15.38 7.01
C GLU A 111 1.88 14.60 8.27
N GLU A 112 0.59 14.39 8.52
CA GLU A 112 0.04 13.61 9.63
C GLU A 112 0.56 12.17 9.60
N LEU A 113 0.45 11.49 8.46
CA LEU A 113 0.96 10.12 8.30
C LEU A 113 2.47 10.04 8.54
N ARG A 114 3.24 11.00 8.04
CA ARG A 114 4.69 11.05 8.30
C ARG A 114 5.01 11.27 9.78
N ALA A 115 4.22 12.07 10.48
CA ALA A 115 4.35 12.27 11.93
C ALA A 115 4.05 10.99 12.73
N GLU A 116 3.19 10.12 12.22
CA GLU A 116 2.91 8.78 12.77
C GLU A 116 3.95 7.71 12.37
N GLY A 117 5.03 8.09 11.68
CA GLY A 117 6.10 7.18 11.25
C GLY A 117 5.79 6.41 9.96
N VAL A 118 4.71 6.74 9.25
CA VAL A 118 4.43 6.18 7.93
C VAL A 118 5.35 6.82 6.89
N HIS A 119 6.04 5.98 6.11
CA HIS A 119 6.92 6.47 5.06
C HIS A 119 6.14 6.76 3.78
N VAL A 120 5.78 8.03 3.56
CA VAL A 120 5.03 8.45 2.37
C VAL A 120 5.96 8.92 1.26
N ILE A 121 6.01 8.13 0.19
CA ILE A 121 6.67 8.45 -1.08
C ILE A 121 5.64 9.09 -2.00
N LEU A 122 5.86 10.35 -2.35
CA LEU A 122 5.10 11.02 -3.39
C LEU A 122 5.73 10.61 -4.72
N GLY A 123 4.96 9.91 -5.57
CA GLY A 123 5.37 9.74 -6.97
C GLY A 123 5.51 11.09 -7.67
N PRO A 124 6.15 11.16 -8.85
CA PRO A 124 6.15 12.39 -9.64
C PRO A 124 4.71 12.90 -9.78
N GLU A 125 4.50 14.19 -9.50
CA GLU A 125 3.21 14.83 -9.77
C GLU A 125 2.92 14.59 -11.25
N GLU A 126 1.83 13.86 -11.51
CA GLU A 126 1.51 13.28 -12.81
C GLU A 126 2.41 12.10 -13.22
N SER A 127 1.84 10.90 -13.15
CA SER A 127 1.95 10.01 -14.30
C SER A 127 0.74 9.11 -14.40
N PRO A 128 -0.21 9.43 -15.29
CA PRO A 128 -0.94 8.38 -15.99
C PRO A 128 -0.02 7.69 -17.00
N THR A 129 0.81 8.49 -17.67
CA THR A 129 1.56 8.22 -18.91
C THR A 129 2.49 9.41 -19.24
N ALA A 130 3.02 10.14 -18.25
CA ALA A 130 3.73 11.41 -18.51
C ALA A 130 5.04 11.23 -19.32
N ASN A 131 5.54 9.99 -19.42
CA ASN A 131 6.53 9.55 -20.40
C ASN A 131 5.97 8.40 -21.26
N GLY A 132 4.85 8.62 -21.94
CA GLY A 132 4.25 7.60 -22.81
C GLY A 132 3.85 6.29 -22.08
N PRO A 133 3.53 5.22 -22.81
CA PRO A 133 2.86 4.04 -22.27
C PRO A 133 3.71 3.06 -21.42
N THR A 134 4.94 3.38 -21.01
CA THR A 134 5.91 2.31 -20.68
C THR A 134 6.90 2.56 -19.54
N ALA A 135 6.70 3.55 -18.66
CA ALA A 135 7.51 3.60 -17.44
C ALA A 135 6.95 2.62 -16.38
N PRO A 136 7.70 1.58 -15.97
CA PRO A 136 7.23 0.64 -14.95
C PRO A 136 7.06 1.35 -13.61
N TYR A 137 6.00 1.01 -12.88
CA TYR A 137 5.75 1.56 -11.54
C TYR A 137 6.97 1.31 -10.63
N PRO A 138 7.48 2.32 -9.88
CA PRO A 138 8.80 2.27 -9.24
C PRO A 138 8.80 1.49 -7.91
N TRP A 139 8.39 0.22 -7.96
CA TRP A 139 8.29 -0.70 -6.81
C TRP A 139 9.58 -0.82 -5.99
N HIS A 140 10.74 -0.60 -6.61
CA HIS A 140 12.04 -0.64 -5.94
C HIS A 140 12.17 0.43 -4.85
N LEU A 141 11.52 1.59 -5.00
CA LEU A 141 11.55 2.66 -4.00
C LEU A 141 10.84 2.23 -2.72
N ALA A 142 9.69 1.56 -2.83
CA ALA A 142 8.99 1.07 -1.64
C ALA A 142 9.73 -0.06 -0.93
N LEU A 143 10.33 -0.99 -1.70
CA LEU A 143 11.13 -2.06 -1.11
C LEU A 143 12.40 -1.51 -0.43
N ALA A 144 13.08 -0.55 -1.05
CA ALA A 144 14.22 0.13 -0.43
C ALA A 144 13.81 0.86 0.86
N ALA A 145 12.68 1.57 0.83
CA ALA A 145 12.14 2.25 2.01
C ALA A 145 11.84 1.26 3.15
N LEU A 146 11.23 0.09 2.87
CA LEU A 146 11.01 -0.95 3.87
C LEU A 146 12.30 -1.46 4.52
N ARG A 147 13.37 -1.63 3.73
CA ARG A 147 14.67 -2.06 4.27
C ARG A 147 15.29 -1.05 5.23
N THR A 148 14.97 0.24 5.05
CA THR A 148 15.45 1.30 5.94
C THR A 148 14.59 1.47 7.19
N THR A 149 13.32 1.04 7.15
CA THR A 149 12.37 1.21 8.26
C THR A 149 12.19 -0.05 9.12
N ASP A 150 12.55 -1.25 8.63
CA ASP A 150 12.55 -2.48 9.43
C ASP A 150 13.95 -3.15 9.51
N PRO A 151 14.58 -3.23 10.70
CA PRO A 151 15.82 -3.98 10.88
C PRO A 151 15.68 -5.49 10.67
N ARG A 152 14.44 -6.03 10.58
CA ARG A 152 14.14 -7.44 10.30
C ARG A 152 13.87 -7.72 8.82
N ALA A 153 13.87 -6.70 7.95
CA ALA A 153 13.71 -6.89 6.52
C ALA A 153 14.81 -7.84 5.99
N PRO A 154 14.48 -8.80 5.11
CA PRO A 154 15.49 -9.59 4.43
C PRO A 154 16.43 -8.67 3.64
N ARG A 155 17.73 -8.99 3.67
CA ARG A 155 18.78 -8.22 2.99
C ARG A 155 18.86 -8.55 1.51
#